data_AF-A0A1H7P3Z8-F1
#
_entry.id   AF-A0A1H7P3Z8-F1
#
_cell.length_a   1.000
_cell.length_b   1.000
_cell.length_c   1.000
_cell.angle_alpha   90.00
_cell.angle_beta   90.00
_cell.angle_gamma   90.00
#
_symmetry.space_group_name_H-M   'P 1'
#
loop_
_entity.id
_entity.type
_entity.pdbx_description
1 polymer ?
#
loop_
_entity_poly.entity_id
_entity_poly.type
_entity_poly.pdbx_seq_one_letter_code
_entity_poly.pdbx_strand_id
1 'polypeptide(L)'
;MRTITVTQHRDPIPDYSNEEDRYEMAKMLLQEAELDTTDPVEQVIEASWAAGFNGFDDVCLRLLAEFLGLFPIDWGEDKQGKITIQFGTALDAINSNADNVNFWENGYLRDEAARLEPKRWRIHEAEMARQFNQHLS
;
A
#
# COMPACT_ATOMS: atom_id res chain seq x y z
N MET A 1 -9.90 -6.07 -8.80
CA MET A 1 -9.04 -4.99 -9.28
C MET A 1 -9.86 -3.70 -9.28
N ARG A 2 -9.36 -2.64 -8.63
CA ARG A 2 -10.07 -1.38 -8.39
C ARG A 2 -9.10 -0.23 -8.62
N THR A 3 -9.50 0.78 -9.41
CA THR A 3 -8.70 1.99 -9.62
C THR A 3 -9.25 3.12 -8.78
N ILE A 4 -8.37 3.81 -8.07
CA ILE A 4 -8.74 4.91 -7.18
C ILE A 4 -7.84 6.09 -7.49
N THR A 5 -8.45 7.26 -7.51
CA THR A 5 -7.74 8.51 -7.75
C THR A 5 -7.99 9.46 -6.60
N VAL A 6 -6.93 9.99 -6.01
CA VAL A 6 -7.00 10.98 -4.94
C VAL A 6 -6.15 12.20 -5.27
N THR A 7 -6.56 13.33 -4.72
CA THR A 7 -5.74 14.53 -4.64
C THR A 7 -5.12 14.59 -3.25
N GLN A 8 -3.81 14.81 -3.15
CA GLN A 8 -3.18 14.98 -1.84
C GLN A 8 -3.68 16.25 -1.16
N HIS A 9 -4.00 16.15 0.12
CA HIS A 9 -4.56 17.27 0.90
C HIS A 9 -3.55 17.93 1.85
N ARG A 10 -2.37 17.33 2.05
CA ARG A 10 -1.40 17.78 3.05
C ARG A 10 -0.04 18.10 2.45
N ASP A 11 0.85 18.58 3.32
CA ASP A 11 2.19 19.05 2.98
C ASP A 11 2.96 17.96 2.22
N PRO A 12 3.68 18.30 1.12
CA PRO A 12 4.56 17.37 0.42
C PRO A 12 5.73 16.87 1.30
N ILE A 13 5.97 17.48 2.46
CA ILE A 13 6.92 17.03 3.48
C ILE A 13 6.13 16.48 4.67
N PRO A 14 5.94 15.16 4.76
CA PRO A 14 5.30 14.55 5.92
C PRO A 14 6.10 14.84 7.21
N ASP A 15 5.39 15.13 8.30
CA ASP A 15 6.01 15.13 9.63
C ASP A 15 6.21 13.68 10.04
N TYR A 16 7.46 13.20 10.18
CA TYR A 16 7.78 11.82 10.56
C TYR A 16 7.88 11.61 12.09
N SER A 17 7.57 12.61 12.92
CA SER A 17 7.62 12.45 14.38
C SER A 17 6.44 11.63 14.92
N ASN A 18 6.67 10.66 15.82
CA ASN A 18 5.62 9.82 16.42
C ASN A 18 4.76 9.03 15.40
N GLU A 19 5.36 8.54 14.31
CA GLU A 19 4.64 7.78 13.27
C GLU A 19 3.85 6.58 13.80
N GLU A 20 4.42 5.82 14.73
CA GLU A 20 3.74 4.65 15.29
C GLU A 20 2.47 5.03 16.08
N ASP A 21 2.52 6.11 16.86
CA ASP A 21 1.35 6.59 17.61
C ASP A 21 0.24 7.05 16.67
N ARG A 22 0.60 7.70 15.57
CA ARG A 22 -0.36 8.11 14.53
C ARG A 22 -0.88 6.93 13.73
N TYR A 23 -0.04 5.91 13.50
CA TYR A 23 -0.48 4.66 12.89
C TYR A 23 -1.57 3.99 13.72
N GLU A 24 -1.35 3.86 15.03
CA GLU A 24 -2.35 3.32 15.94
C GLU A 24 -3.60 4.20 16.04
N MET A 25 -3.46 5.54 15.99
CA MET A 25 -4.59 6.46 15.88
C MET A 25 -5.42 6.20 14.61
N ALA A 26 -4.79 6.04 13.44
CA ALA A 26 -5.49 5.73 12.20
C ALA A 26 -6.27 4.41 12.30
N LYS A 27 -5.70 3.39 12.95
CA LYS A 27 -6.38 2.12 13.21
C LYS A 27 -7.58 2.27 14.14
N MET A 28 -7.46 3.07 15.20
CA MET A 28 -8.57 3.35 16.10
C MET A 28 -9.73 4.02 15.36
N LEU A 29 -9.45 5.03 14.53
CA LEU A 29 -10.49 5.72 13.74
C LEU A 29 -11.24 4.76 12.80
N LEU A 30 -10.51 3.81 12.19
CA LEU A 30 -11.13 2.78 11.34
C LEU A 30 -12.01 1.80 12.12
N GLN A 31 -11.65 1.48 13.37
CA GLN A 31 -12.41 0.56 14.22
C GLN A 31 -13.62 1.21 14.86
N GLU A 32 -13.53 2.50 15.20
CA GLU A 32 -14.60 3.25 15.89
C GLU A 32 -15.64 3.83 14.91
N ALA A 33 -15.41 3.72 13.60
CA ALA A 33 -16.30 4.16 12.52
C ALA A 33 -16.68 5.65 12.59
N GLU A 34 -15.81 6.50 13.13
CA GLU A 34 -15.97 7.96 13.16
C GLU A 34 -15.66 8.64 11.81
N LEU A 35 -15.97 7.96 10.69
CA LEU A 35 -15.62 8.42 9.34
C LEU A 35 -16.87 8.77 8.53
N ASP A 36 -16.75 9.76 7.67
CA ASP A 36 -17.89 10.34 6.95
C ASP A 36 -18.30 9.48 5.74
N THR A 37 -17.36 8.75 5.14
CA THR A 37 -17.60 7.91 3.96
C THR A 37 -18.08 6.50 4.30
N THR A 38 -18.81 5.89 3.35
CA THR A 38 -19.25 4.49 3.41
C THR A 38 -18.41 3.56 2.53
N ASP A 39 -17.51 4.12 1.70
CA ASP A 39 -16.60 3.33 0.89
C ASP A 39 -15.38 2.92 1.73
N PRO A 40 -15.09 1.61 1.90
CA PRO A 40 -14.00 1.17 2.78
C PRO A 40 -12.62 1.72 2.42
N VAL A 41 -12.36 1.99 1.14
CA VAL A 41 -11.06 2.55 0.75
C VAL A 41 -10.99 4.03 1.09
N GLU A 42 -12.06 4.77 0.81
CA GLU A 42 -12.13 6.18 1.22
C GLU A 42 -12.03 6.30 2.75
N GLN A 43 -12.60 5.36 3.51
CA GLN A 43 -12.47 5.32 4.98
C GLN A 43 -11.01 5.20 5.41
N VAL A 44 -10.24 4.29 4.80
CA VAL A 44 -8.81 4.16 5.10
C VAL A 44 -8.06 5.45 4.78
N ILE A 45 -8.38 6.08 3.65
CA ILE A 45 -7.75 7.33 3.23
C ILE A 45 -8.10 8.48 4.18
N GLU A 46 -9.36 8.60 4.59
CA GLU A 46 -9.82 9.60 5.57
C GLU A 46 -9.17 9.39 6.93
N ALA A 47 -9.06 8.15 7.41
CA ALA A 47 -8.39 7.83 8.67
C ALA A 47 -6.89 8.16 8.60
N SER A 48 -6.22 7.83 7.49
CA SER A 48 -4.83 8.21 7.25
C SER A 48 -4.67 9.73 7.31
N TRP A 49 -5.53 10.48 6.60
CA TRP A 49 -5.52 11.93 6.67
C TRP A 49 -5.73 12.41 8.10
N ALA A 50 -6.81 12.02 8.77
CA ALA A 50 -7.09 12.44 10.15
C ALA A 50 -5.89 12.22 11.09
N ALA A 51 -5.19 11.10 10.94
CA ALA A 51 -4.06 10.73 11.77
C ALA A 51 -2.74 11.46 11.46
N GLY A 52 -2.57 12.12 10.31
CA GLY A 52 -1.27 12.72 9.98
C GLY A 52 -0.82 12.55 8.54
N PHE A 53 -1.23 11.45 7.92
CA PHE A 53 -0.62 10.86 6.74
C PHE A 53 -1.14 11.46 5.44
N ASN A 54 -0.39 11.27 4.37
CA ASN A 54 -0.85 11.56 3.01
C ASN A 54 -1.68 10.38 2.48
N GLY A 55 -2.50 10.64 1.47
CA GLY A 55 -3.19 9.55 0.79
C GLY A 55 -2.16 8.69 0.07
N PHE A 56 -2.21 7.38 0.27
CA PHE A 56 -1.30 6.42 -0.38
C PHE A 56 0.20 6.58 -0.07
N ASP A 57 0.55 7.22 1.05
CA ASP A 57 1.88 6.99 1.61
C ASP A 57 2.03 5.55 2.16
N ASP A 58 3.23 5.19 2.61
CA ASP A 58 3.52 3.83 3.08
C ASP A 58 2.56 3.37 4.18
N VAL A 59 2.13 4.27 5.06
CA VAL A 59 1.18 3.98 6.13
C VAL A 59 -0.22 3.75 5.57
N CYS A 60 -0.70 4.61 4.70
CA CYS A 60 -1.99 4.44 4.04
C CYS A 60 -2.04 3.13 3.25
N LEU A 61 -0.98 2.80 2.50
CA LEU A 61 -0.88 1.56 1.74
C LEU A 61 -0.87 0.33 2.67
N ARG A 62 -0.15 0.41 3.78
CA ARG A 62 -0.15 -0.62 4.83
C ARG A 62 -1.55 -0.86 5.38
N LEU A 63 -2.30 0.19 5.71
CA LEU A 63 -3.67 0.07 6.21
C LEU A 63 -4.61 -0.53 5.15
N LEU A 64 -4.46 -0.16 3.88
CA LEU A 64 -5.24 -0.75 2.78
C LEU A 64 -4.98 -2.25 2.62
N ALA A 65 -3.73 -2.68 2.76
CA ALA A 65 -3.37 -4.09 2.72
C ALA A 65 -3.91 -4.85 3.95
N GLU A 66 -3.72 -4.31 5.16
CA GLU A 66 -4.10 -4.96 6.42
C GLU A 66 -5.62 -5.08 6.58
N PHE A 67 -6.38 -4.00 6.30
CA PHE A 67 -7.83 -3.96 6.56
C PHE A 67 -8.66 -4.44 5.38
N LEU A 68 -8.20 -4.23 4.15
CA LEU A 68 -8.99 -4.50 2.94
C LEU A 68 -8.38 -5.56 2.03
N GLY A 69 -7.16 -6.01 2.30
CA GLY A 69 -6.44 -6.95 1.42
C GLY A 69 -6.13 -6.34 0.05
N LEU A 70 -6.00 -5.01 -0.02
CA LEU A 70 -5.75 -4.27 -1.26
C LEU A 70 -4.30 -3.84 -1.35
N PHE A 71 -3.65 -4.22 -2.45
CA PHE A 71 -2.25 -3.96 -2.73
C PHE A 71 -2.09 -3.13 -3.99
N PRO A 72 -1.15 -2.18 -4.04
CA PRO A 72 -0.87 -1.43 -5.25
C PRO A 72 -0.28 -2.36 -6.32
N ILE A 73 -0.75 -2.22 -7.57
CA ILE A 73 -0.30 -2.97 -8.75
C ILE A 73 0.31 -2.01 -9.78
N ASP A 74 -0.27 -0.81 -9.90
CA ASP A 74 0.19 0.22 -10.81
C ASP A 74 -0.08 1.61 -10.18
N TRP A 75 0.76 2.58 -10.54
CA TRP A 75 0.78 3.91 -9.94
C TRP A 75 1.06 4.96 -11.01
N GLY A 76 0.21 5.99 -11.06
CA GLY A 76 0.42 7.16 -11.89
C GLY A 76 0.19 8.44 -11.09
N GLU A 77 1.09 9.40 -11.24
CA GLU A 77 0.89 10.77 -10.75
C GLU A 77 0.86 11.72 -11.94
N ASP A 78 -0.15 12.60 -12.00
CA ASP A 78 -0.22 13.62 -13.02
C ASP A 78 0.50 14.92 -12.63
N LYS A 79 0.65 15.85 -13.58
CA LYS A 79 1.34 17.13 -13.36
C LYS A 79 0.65 18.05 -12.35
N GLN A 80 -0.55 17.71 -11.88
CA GLN A 80 -1.33 18.46 -10.91
C GLN A 80 -1.23 17.82 -9.50
N GLY A 81 -0.40 16.78 -9.33
CA GLY A 81 -0.24 16.06 -8.06
C GLY A 81 -1.39 15.11 -7.77
N LYS A 82 -2.19 14.74 -8.79
CA LYS A 82 -3.25 13.76 -8.65
C LYS A 82 -2.67 12.35 -8.76
N ILE A 83 -2.87 11.55 -7.74
CA ILE A 83 -2.35 10.19 -7.67
C ILE A 83 -3.46 9.21 -8.03
N THR A 84 -3.18 8.34 -9.01
CA THR A 84 -4.06 7.24 -9.44
C THR A 84 -3.35 5.92 -9.18
N ILE A 85 -4.01 5.05 -8.42
CA ILE A 85 -3.48 3.72 -8.10
C ILE A 85 -4.45 2.66 -8.58
N GLN A 86 -3.91 1.64 -9.21
CA GLN A 86 -4.61 0.40 -9.46
C GLN A 86 -4.33 -0.56 -8.31
N PHE A 87 -5.36 -0.91 -7.57
CA PHE A 87 -5.30 -1.91 -6.50
C PHE A 87 -5.80 -3.28 -6.99
N GLY A 88 -5.24 -4.32 -6.41
CA GLY A 88 -5.82 -5.66 -6.46
C GLY A 88 -5.36 -6.52 -5.29
N THR A 89 -5.38 -7.82 -5.49
CA THR A 89 -5.11 -8.79 -4.42
C THR A 89 -3.62 -8.93 -4.15
N ALA A 90 -3.25 -9.57 -3.04
CA ALA A 90 -1.88 -9.99 -2.78
C ALA A 90 -1.29 -10.81 -3.94
N LEU A 91 -2.09 -11.69 -4.55
CA LEU A 91 -1.68 -12.49 -5.72
C LEU A 91 -1.37 -11.60 -6.92
N ASP A 92 -2.21 -10.60 -7.19
CA ASP A 92 -2.00 -9.66 -8.30
C ASP A 92 -0.71 -8.85 -8.07
N ALA A 93 -0.46 -8.39 -6.84
CA ALA A 93 0.73 -7.62 -6.49
C ALA A 93 2.03 -8.45 -6.59
N ILE A 94 2.03 -9.69 -6.11
CA ILE A 94 3.18 -10.61 -6.27
C ILE A 94 3.49 -10.88 -7.76
N ASN A 95 2.46 -10.84 -8.61
CA ASN A 95 2.61 -11.02 -10.06
C ASN A 95 2.82 -9.70 -10.82
N SER A 96 2.87 -8.56 -10.13
CA SER A 96 3.09 -7.25 -10.75
C SER A 96 4.53 -7.13 -11.29
N ASN A 97 4.73 -6.19 -12.21
CA ASN A 97 6.05 -5.95 -12.80
C ASN A 97 7.03 -5.38 -11.75
N ALA A 98 8.33 -5.42 -12.05
CA ALA A 98 9.36 -4.86 -11.17
C ALA A 98 9.27 -3.33 -11.00
N ASP A 99 8.57 -2.65 -11.91
CA ASP A 99 8.39 -1.20 -11.89
C ASP A 99 7.34 -0.75 -10.84
N ASN A 100 6.61 -1.70 -10.24
CA ASN A 100 5.73 -1.44 -9.09
C ASN A 100 6.54 -1.25 -7.80
N VAL A 101 7.35 -0.20 -7.76
CA VAL A 101 8.28 0.11 -6.66
C VAL A 101 7.55 0.25 -5.32
N ASN A 102 6.34 0.81 -5.31
CA ASN A 102 5.54 0.96 -4.10
C ASN A 102 5.24 -0.38 -3.41
N PHE A 103 5.06 -1.45 -4.19
CA PHE A 103 4.94 -2.79 -3.62
C PHE A 103 6.30 -3.41 -3.29
N TRP A 104 7.25 -3.38 -4.24
CA TRP A 104 8.49 -4.15 -4.12
C TRP A 104 9.51 -3.57 -3.13
N GLU A 105 9.51 -2.25 -2.94
CA GLU A 105 10.40 -1.57 -1.99
C GLU A 105 9.79 -1.44 -0.59
N ASN A 106 8.47 -1.60 -0.45
CA ASN A 106 7.78 -1.58 0.84
C ASN A 106 7.83 -2.97 1.51
N GLY A 107 8.70 -3.12 2.51
CA GLY A 107 8.89 -4.38 3.25
C GLY A 107 7.60 -4.91 3.88
N TYR A 108 6.76 -4.03 4.44
CA TYR A 108 5.52 -4.44 5.09
C TYR A 108 4.53 -5.03 4.07
N LEU A 109 4.35 -4.38 2.91
CA LEU A 109 3.44 -4.89 1.88
C LEU A 109 3.86 -6.27 1.38
N ARG A 110 5.18 -6.51 1.26
CA ARG A 110 5.69 -7.84 0.88
C ARG A 110 5.41 -8.88 1.95
N ASP A 111 5.66 -8.56 3.22
CA ASP A 111 5.41 -9.46 4.34
C ASP A 111 3.92 -9.81 4.45
N GLU A 112 3.05 -8.82 4.29
CA GLU A 112 1.59 -9.00 4.35
C GLU A 112 1.07 -9.79 3.13
N ALA A 113 1.58 -9.51 1.93
CA ALA A 113 1.27 -10.30 0.75
C ALA A 113 1.76 -11.75 0.89
N ALA A 114 2.95 -11.98 1.48
CA ALA A 114 3.48 -13.31 1.75
C ALA A 114 2.65 -14.06 2.80
N ARG A 115 2.12 -13.35 3.80
CA ARG A 115 1.21 -13.90 4.81
C ARG A 115 -0.10 -14.36 4.18
N LEU A 116 -0.65 -13.58 3.26
CA LEU A 116 -1.90 -13.87 2.55
C LEU A 116 -1.72 -14.94 1.45
N GLU A 117 -0.59 -14.93 0.73
CA GLU A 117 -0.31 -15.80 -0.42
C GLU A 117 1.02 -16.57 -0.31
N PRO A 118 1.20 -17.39 0.75
CA PRO A 118 2.50 -17.98 1.09
C PRO A 118 3.03 -18.97 0.04
N LYS A 119 2.14 -19.64 -0.70
CA LYS A 119 2.54 -20.55 -1.78
C LYS A 119 3.11 -19.80 -2.96
N ARG A 120 2.46 -18.68 -3.35
CA ARG A 120 2.91 -17.88 -4.49
C ARG A 120 4.21 -17.16 -4.16
N TRP A 121 4.32 -16.64 -2.94
CA TRP A 121 5.54 -15.99 -2.46
C TRP A 121 6.77 -16.90 -2.60
N ARG A 122 6.69 -18.15 -2.15
CA ARG A 122 7.80 -19.13 -2.30
C ARG A 122 8.19 -19.40 -3.74
N ILE A 123 7.23 -19.41 -4.67
CA ILE A 123 7.51 -19.59 -6.10
C ILE A 123 8.30 -18.38 -6.62
N HIS A 124 7.87 -17.17 -6.26
CA HIS A 124 8.55 -15.94 -6.63
C HIS A 124 9.99 -15.89 -6.07
N GLU A 125 10.19 -16.23 -4.80
CA GLU A 125 11.54 -16.31 -4.20
C GLU A 125 12.44 -17.30 -4.93
N ALA A 126 11.92 -18.47 -5.31
CA ALA A 126 12.66 -19.47 -6.07
C ALA A 126 13.01 -18.98 -7.49
N GLU A 127 12.13 -18.22 -8.13
CA GLU A 127 12.39 -17.60 -9.44
C GLU A 127 13.49 -16.53 -9.36
N MET A 128 13.42 -15.64 -8.37
CA MET A 128 14.48 -14.63 -8.14
C MET A 128 15.84 -15.28 -7.85
N ALA A 129 15.88 -16.31 -7.00
CA ALA A 129 17.11 -17.04 -6.70
C ALA A 129 17.73 -17.69 -7.95
N ARG A 130 16.89 -18.24 -8.85
CA ARG A 130 17.37 -18.80 -10.13
C ARG A 130 17.96 -17.73 -11.04
N GLN A 131 17.28 -16.58 -11.17
CA GLN A 131 17.77 -15.48 -11.99
C GLN A 131 19.11 -14.96 -11.46
N PHE A 132 19.24 -14.77 -10.15
CA PHE A 132 20.50 -14.34 -9.53
C PHE A 132 21.66 -15.31 -9.84
N ASN A 133 21.42 -16.61 -9.68
CA ASN A 133 22.42 -17.64 -9.98
C ASN A 133 22.83 -17.67 -11.47
N GLN A 134 21.91 -17.38 -12.38
CA GLN A 134 22.21 -17.28 -13.81
C GLN A 134 23.05 -16.06 -14.17
N HIS A 135 22.94 -14.95 -13.42
CA HIS A 135 23.74 -13.74 -13.65
C HIS A 135 25.17 -13.85 -13.09
N LEU A 136 25.42 -14.82 -12.21
CA LEU A 136 26.74 -15.10 -11.62
C LEU A 136 27.52 -16.21 -12.34
N SER A 137 26.91 -16.87 -13.32
CA SER A 137 27.49 -17.97 -14.11
C SER A 137 27.99 -17.47 -15.46
#